data_AF-A0A7W0QIQ4-F1
#
_entry.id   AF-A0A7W0QIQ4-F1
#
_cell.length_a   1.000
_cell.length_b   1.000
_cell.length_c   1.000
_cell.angle_alpha   90.00
_cell.angle_beta   90.00
_cell.angle_gamma   90.00
#
_symmetry.space_group_name_H-M   'P 1'
#
loop_
_entity.id
_entity.type
_entity.pdbx_description
1 polymer ?
#
loop_
_entity_poly.entity_id
_entity_poly.type
_entity_poly.pdbx_seq_one_letter_code
_entity_poly.pdbx_strand_id
1 'polypeptide(L)'
;MNLADAQALFSPDPGWLNTASYGIPPQPAWDELQHALGDWRRGVGSWESWGSAAERGRQAFAGLIGADPDDVGIGSHVSQLVGLVAGSLPPGTCVLAPEIEFSSNLYPYLVHEEHGVTVETVPLADLVGRIDSDVDVVALSVVQSATGEVSDLAEVGAATRQAGALLAVDATQAVGWLPVDVADVDVLIGTAYKWLCSPRGTAFIYVAPELQDRITPLGASWYAGEDVHSSYYGREMHLAAGARRFDLSPAWQAWLGTAPAIELIADVGVEAIHAYDVALANRFREGLGLEPSNSAIVST
;
A
#
# COMPACT_ATOMS: atom_id res chain seq x y z
N MET A 1 9.26 15.79 13.69
CA MET A 1 8.27 16.86 13.96
C MET A 1 7.39 16.42 15.12
N ASN A 2 6.86 17.32 15.97
CA ASN A 2 5.86 16.91 16.98
C ASN A 2 4.44 16.92 16.39
N LEU A 3 3.50 16.23 17.04
CA LEU A 3 2.12 16.09 16.56
C LEU A 3 1.38 17.44 16.45
N ALA A 4 1.58 18.37 17.37
CA ALA A 4 0.86 19.65 17.36
C ALA A 4 1.27 20.51 16.15
N ASP A 5 2.55 20.53 15.82
CA ASP A 5 3.07 21.22 14.63
C ASP A 5 2.55 20.55 13.35
N ALA A 6 2.50 19.21 13.31
CA ALA A 6 1.96 18.48 12.17
C ALA A 6 0.46 18.73 11.97
N GLN A 7 -0.32 18.75 13.05
CA GLN A 7 -1.76 19.05 13.00
C GLN A 7 -2.05 20.44 12.44
N ALA A 8 -1.20 21.43 12.73
CA ALA A 8 -1.34 22.79 12.19
C ALA A 8 -1.13 22.86 10.66
N LEU A 9 -0.57 21.82 10.03
CA LEU A 9 -0.45 21.70 8.57
C LEU A 9 -1.73 21.16 7.91
N PHE A 10 -2.75 20.79 8.68
CA PHE A 10 -4.04 20.36 8.16
C PHE A 10 -5.11 21.42 8.44
N SER A 11 -6.06 21.58 7.51
CA SER A 11 -7.17 22.54 7.63
C SER A 11 -8.53 21.88 7.31
N PRO A 12 -8.95 20.83 8.05
CA PRO A 12 -10.27 20.24 7.87
C PRO A 12 -11.39 21.13 8.38
N ASP A 13 -12.57 21.01 7.77
CA ASP A 13 -13.80 21.42 8.43
C ASP A 13 -14.04 20.57 9.69
N PRO A 14 -14.63 21.13 10.76
CA PRO A 14 -14.91 20.39 11.99
C PRO A 14 -15.75 19.13 11.72
N GLY A 15 -15.36 18.02 12.36
CA GLY A 15 -16.07 16.74 12.27
C GLY A 15 -15.58 15.78 11.18
N TRP A 16 -14.42 16.04 10.57
CA TRP A 16 -13.81 15.07 9.66
C TRP A 16 -13.34 13.80 10.40
N LEU A 17 -14.07 12.69 10.22
CA LEU A 17 -13.81 11.38 10.84
C LEU A 17 -13.78 10.25 9.78
N ASN A 18 -13.31 10.55 8.56
CA ASN A 18 -13.44 9.64 7.42
C ASN A 18 -12.11 9.35 6.68
N THR A 19 -10.98 9.43 7.38
CA THR A 19 -9.64 9.13 6.83
C THR A 19 -9.56 7.73 6.20
N ALA A 20 -10.27 6.74 6.77
CA ALA A 20 -10.37 5.38 6.25
C ALA A 20 -11.00 5.29 4.84
N SER A 21 -11.77 6.30 4.42
CA SER A 21 -12.27 6.43 3.04
C SER A 21 -11.36 7.29 2.16
N TYR A 22 -10.86 8.39 2.71
CA TYR A 22 -9.94 9.32 2.04
C TYR A 22 -9.30 10.27 3.06
N GLY A 23 -7.99 10.43 3.04
CA GLY A 23 -7.26 11.38 3.86
C GLY A 23 -7.25 12.78 3.26
N ILE A 24 -7.15 13.80 4.10
CA ILE A 24 -7.04 15.20 3.67
C ILE A 24 -5.56 15.55 3.42
N PRO A 25 -5.23 16.33 2.39
CA PRO A 25 -3.83 16.66 2.12
C PRO A 25 -3.28 17.63 3.17
N PRO A 26 -2.04 17.42 3.66
CA PRO A 26 -1.36 18.44 4.44
C PRO A 26 -0.94 19.62 3.54
N GLN A 27 -0.70 20.78 4.17
CA GLN A 27 -0.33 22.03 3.51
C GLN A 27 0.85 21.88 2.50
N PRO A 28 1.95 21.15 2.82
CA PRO A 28 3.04 20.96 1.85
C PRO A 28 2.61 20.23 0.57
N ALA A 29 1.75 19.20 0.70
CA ALA A 29 1.21 18.47 -0.45
C ALA A 29 0.27 19.33 -1.30
N TRP A 30 -0.58 20.13 -0.64
CA TRP A 30 -1.43 21.10 -1.31
C TRP A 30 -0.62 22.13 -2.09
N ASP A 31 0.40 22.73 -1.46
CA ASP A 31 1.20 23.79 -2.06
C ASP A 31 2.01 23.30 -3.28
N GLU A 32 2.64 22.13 -3.19
CA GLU A 32 3.41 21.53 -4.29
C GLU A 32 2.52 21.25 -5.50
N LEU A 33 1.32 20.69 -5.28
CA LEU A 33 0.35 20.45 -6.33
C LEU A 33 -0.14 21.76 -6.98
N GLN A 34 -0.49 22.77 -6.17
CA GLN A 34 -0.97 24.06 -6.67
C GLN A 34 0.10 24.80 -7.48
N HIS A 35 1.35 24.75 -7.05
CA HIS A 35 2.48 25.32 -7.78
C HIS A 35 2.61 24.67 -9.15
N ALA A 36 2.65 23.33 -9.20
CA ALA A 36 2.82 22.59 -10.45
C ALA A 36 1.65 22.80 -11.43
N LEU A 37 0.40 22.85 -10.93
CA LEU A 37 -0.76 23.18 -11.76
C LEU A 37 -0.67 24.62 -12.31
N GLY A 38 -0.17 25.55 -11.50
CA GLY A 38 0.11 26.92 -11.92
C GLY A 38 1.11 26.98 -13.08
N ASP A 39 2.23 26.26 -12.96
CA ASP A 39 3.29 26.20 -13.97
C ASP A 39 2.83 25.51 -15.25
N TRP A 40 2.17 24.35 -15.12
CA TRP A 40 1.60 23.61 -16.24
C TRP A 40 0.63 24.47 -17.05
N ARG A 41 -0.26 25.20 -16.39
CA ARG A 41 -1.20 26.12 -17.05
C ARG A 41 -0.51 27.19 -17.90
N ARG A 42 0.70 27.60 -17.51
CA ARG A 42 1.50 28.63 -18.21
C ARG A 42 2.50 28.05 -19.20
N GLY A 43 2.66 26.73 -19.27
CA GLY A 43 3.69 26.08 -20.07
C GLY A 43 5.10 26.36 -19.56
N VAL A 44 5.28 26.47 -18.23
CA VAL A 44 6.58 26.69 -17.58
C VAL A 44 7.11 25.37 -17.03
N GLY A 45 8.41 25.11 -17.18
CA GLY A 45 9.06 23.90 -16.68
C GLY A 45 8.95 22.68 -17.61
N SER A 46 9.37 21.52 -17.10
CA SER A 46 9.27 20.21 -17.76
C SER A 46 8.53 19.23 -16.86
N TRP A 47 7.68 18.39 -17.45
CA TRP A 47 7.02 17.29 -16.73
C TRP A 47 8.02 16.30 -16.15
N GLU A 48 9.23 16.21 -16.71
CA GLU A 48 10.30 15.32 -16.22
C GLU A 48 10.68 15.63 -14.77
N SER A 49 10.60 16.91 -14.37
CA SER A 49 10.84 17.31 -12.98
C SER A 49 9.89 16.65 -11.99
N TRP A 50 8.66 16.33 -12.41
CA TRP A 50 7.67 15.65 -11.60
C TRP A 50 8.01 14.19 -11.33
N GLY A 51 8.87 13.57 -12.15
CA GLY A 51 9.35 12.21 -11.94
C GLY A 51 10.09 12.03 -10.61
N SER A 52 10.76 13.09 -10.12
CA SER A 52 11.44 13.07 -8.82
C SER A 52 10.50 12.87 -7.64
N ALA A 53 9.23 13.30 -7.75
CA ALA A 53 8.25 13.12 -6.68
C ALA A 53 7.82 11.65 -6.54
N ALA A 54 7.79 10.89 -7.63
CA ALA A 54 7.52 9.45 -7.56
C ALA A 54 8.62 8.72 -6.78
N GLU A 55 9.87 9.08 -7.03
CA GLU A 55 11.03 8.50 -6.36
C GLU A 55 11.14 8.92 -4.88
N ARG A 56 10.91 10.21 -4.56
CA ARG A 56 10.78 10.67 -3.17
C ARG A 56 9.69 9.92 -2.41
N GLY A 57 8.52 9.75 -3.03
CA GLY A 57 7.41 8.98 -2.47
C GLY A 57 7.79 7.52 -2.21
N ARG A 58 8.51 6.88 -3.14
CA ARG A 58 9.02 5.50 -2.98
C ARG A 58 9.96 5.39 -1.79
N GLN A 59 10.94 6.29 -1.68
CA GLN A 59 11.90 6.31 -0.58
C GLN A 59 11.21 6.53 0.77
N ALA A 60 10.30 7.49 0.84
CA ALA A 60 9.55 7.75 2.06
C ALA A 60 8.68 6.54 2.45
N PHE A 61 7.97 5.93 1.49
CA PHE A 61 7.16 4.73 1.74
C PHE A 61 8.01 3.53 2.18
N ALA A 62 9.14 3.27 1.53
CA ALA A 62 10.07 2.21 1.90
C ALA A 62 10.54 2.37 3.35
N GLY A 63 10.88 3.60 3.75
CA GLY A 63 11.23 3.92 5.13
C GLY A 63 10.12 3.67 6.15
N LEU A 64 8.85 3.89 5.77
CA LEU A 64 7.70 3.61 6.66
C LEU A 64 7.49 2.12 6.93
N ILE A 65 7.90 1.26 6.01
CA ILE A 65 7.68 -0.19 6.09
C ILE A 65 8.97 -1.00 6.37
N GLY A 66 10.10 -0.33 6.55
CA GLY A 66 11.40 -0.98 6.80
C GLY A 66 12.00 -1.69 5.58
N ALA A 67 11.60 -1.33 4.35
CA ALA A 67 12.09 -1.94 3.11
C ALA A 67 13.27 -1.17 2.50
N ASP A 68 14.05 -1.84 1.63
CA ASP A 68 14.91 -1.16 0.67
C ASP A 68 14.04 -0.52 -0.42
N PRO A 69 14.26 0.76 -0.81
CA PRO A 69 13.51 1.38 -1.90
C PRO A 69 13.62 0.63 -3.24
N ASP A 70 14.70 -0.12 -3.49
CA ASP A 70 14.84 -0.94 -4.71
C ASP A 70 13.84 -2.11 -4.75
N ASP A 71 13.29 -2.51 -3.60
CA ASP A 71 12.28 -3.58 -3.46
C ASP A 71 10.84 -3.04 -3.48
N VAL A 72 10.66 -1.72 -3.64
CA VAL A 72 9.36 -1.07 -3.73
C VAL A 72 9.08 -0.65 -5.18
N GLY A 73 7.96 -1.12 -5.75
CA GLY A 73 7.38 -0.68 -7.01
C GLY A 73 6.25 0.35 -6.82
N ILE A 74 5.93 1.10 -7.87
CA ILE A 74 4.84 2.09 -7.86
C ILE A 74 3.74 1.78 -8.89
N GLY A 75 2.51 2.14 -8.53
CA GLY A 75 1.34 2.06 -9.41
C GLY A 75 0.25 3.02 -9.01
N SER A 76 -0.97 2.79 -9.50
CA SER A 76 -2.11 3.69 -9.26
C SER A 76 -3.19 3.10 -8.37
N HIS A 77 -3.29 1.77 -8.31
CA HIS A 77 -4.38 1.05 -7.64
C HIS A 77 -3.90 -0.26 -7.00
N VAL A 78 -4.47 -0.60 -5.84
CA VAL A 78 -4.19 -1.87 -5.14
C VAL A 78 -4.47 -3.08 -6.03
N SER A 79 -5.67 -3.16 -6.62
CA SER A 79 -6.05 -4.33 -7.44
C SER A 79 -5.18 -4.53 -8.68
N GLN A 80 -4.60 -3.45 -9.21
CA GLN A 80 -3.63 -3.52 -10.29
C GLN A 80 -2.33 -4.17 -9.83
N LEU A 81 -1.84 -3.79 -8.64
CA LEU A 81 -0.59 -4.31 -8.07
C LEU A 81 -0.76 -5.75 -7.58
N VAL A 82 -1.88 -6.07 -6.91
CA VAL A 82 -2.25 -7.44 -6.54
C VAL A 82 -2.37 -8.32 -7.80
N GLY A 83 -2.88 -7.76 -8.89
CA GLY A 83 -2.96 -8.46 -10.18
C GLY A 83 -1.62 -8.91 -10.75
N LEU A 84 -0.50 -8.23 -10.42
CA LEU A 84 0.84 -8.69 -10.80
C LEU A 84 1.19 -10.01 -10.09
N VAL A 85 0.89 -10.08 -8.79
CA VAL A 85 1.11 -11.29 -7.97
C VAL A 85 0.20 -12.41 -8.47
N ALA A 86 -1.11 -12.15 -8.49
CA ALA A 86 -2.11 -13.14 -8.86
C ALA A 86 -1.90 -13.71 -10.28
N GLY A 87 -1.58 -12.85 -11.25
CA GLY A 87 -1.34 -13.26 -12.63
C GLY A 87 -0.02 -14.00 -12.86
N SER A 88 0.85 -14.06 -11.85
CA SER A 88 2.11 -14.80 -11.88
C SER A 88 2.04 -16.15 -11.16
N LEU A 89 0.91 -16.47 -10.52
CA LEU A 89 0.72 -17.73 -9.84
C LEU A 89 0.58 -18.88 -10.84
N PRO A 90 1.28 -20.01 -10.64
CA PRO A 90 1.13 -21.16 -11.50
C PRO A 90 -0.25 -21.82 -11.34
N PRO A 91 -0.77 -22.51 -12.37
CA PRO A 91 -1.94 -23.37 -12.22
C PRO A 91 -1.72 -24.39 -11.10
N GLY A 92 -2.75 -24.64 -10.30
CA GLY A 92 -2.71 -25.49 -9.11
C GLY A 92 -2.48 -24.75 -7.80
N THR A 93 -2.17 -23.44 -7.83
CA THR A 93 -1.95 -22.63 -6.62
C THR A 93 -3.22 -22.50 -5.80
N CYS A 94 -3.14 -22.76 -4.50
CA CYS A 94 -4.18 -22.51 -3.52
C CYS A 94 -3.94 -21.19 -2.77
N VAL A 95 -4.90 -20.26 -2.86
CA VAL A 95 -4.90 -18.97 -2.17
C VAL A 95 -5.89 -19.02 -1.02
N LEU A 96 -5.44 -18.77 0.20
CA LEU A 96 -6.27 -18.65 1.38
C LEU A 96 -6.47 -17.17 1.74
N ALA A 97 -7.71 -16.76 2.01
CA ALA A 97 -8.03 -15.40 2.45
C ALA A 97 -9.11 -15.37 3.55
N PRO A 98 -9.25 -14.26 4.29
CA PRO A 98 -10.42 -14.06 5.16
C PRO A 98 -11.73 -13.96 4.35
N GLU A 99 -12.86 -14.40 4.91
CA GLU A 99 -14.20 -14.21 4.33
C GLU A 99 -14.56 -12.73 4.12
N ILE A 100 -14.08 -11.87 5.02
CA ILE A 100 -14.27 -10.41 4.95
C ILE A 100 -12.99 -9.78 4.40
N GLU A 101 -12.78 -9.92 3.10
CA GLU A 101 -11.65 -9.31 2.40
C GLU A 101 -12.11 -8.27 1.37
N PHE A 102 -11.35 -7.19 1.22
CA PHE A 102 -11.70 -6.14 0.27
C PHE A 102 -11.52 -6.65 -1.16
N SER A 103 -12.47 -6.35 -2.05
CA SER A 103 -12.47 -6.90 -3.41
C SER A 103 -11.23 -6.54 -4.22
N SER A 104 -10.57 -5.41 -3.95
CA SER A 104 -9.30 -5.08 -4.62
C SER A 104 -8.14 -6.00 -4.25
N ASN A 105 -8.19 -6.66 -3.09
CA ASN A 105 -7.21 -7.68 -2.71
C ASN A 105 -7.69 -9.09 -3.14
N LEU A 106 -8.99 -9.39 -3.08
CA LEU A 106 -9.50 -10.73 -3.37
C LEU A 106 -9.75 -11.03 -4.86
N TYR A 107 -10.40 -10.12 -5.58
CA TYR A 107 -10.86 -10.38 -6.96
C TYR A 107 -9.74 -10.67 -7.96
N PRO A 108 -8.54 -10.07 -7.86
CA PRO A 108 -7.43 -10.45 -8.72
C PRO A 108 -7.09 -11.95 -8.66
N TYR A 109 -7.23 -12.61 -7.50
CA TYR A 109 -7.05 -14.06 -7.41
C TYR A 109 -8.23 -14.82 -8.04
N LEU A 110 -9.46 -14.39 -7.77
CA LEU A 110 -10.68 -15.05 -8.28
C LEU A 110 -10.75 -15.08 -9.82
N VAL A 111 -10.31 -14.02 -10.51
CA VAL A 111 -10.28 -14.03 -11.98
C VAL A 111 -9.30 -15.05 -12.57
N HIS A 112 -8.36 -15.55 -11.76
CA HIS A 112 -7.42 -16.60 -12.14
C HIS A 112 -7.91 -18.02 -11.79
N GLU A 113 -9.14 -18.18 -11.26
CA GLU A 113 -9.72 -19.52 -11.05
C GLU A 113 -9.88 -20.29 -12.37
N GLU A 114 -10.25 -19.61 -13.45
CA GLU A 114 -10.32 -20.19 -14.79
C GLU A 114 -8.93 -20.61 -15.33
N HIS A 115 -7.86 -20.12 -14.71
CA HIS A 115 -6.46 -20.42 -15.04
C HIS A 115 -5.83 -21.42 -14.05
N GLY A 116 -6.64 -22.03 -13.18
CA GLY A 116 -6.23 -23.11 -12.27
C GLY A 116 -5.78 -22.66 -10.88
N VAL A 117 -5.95 -21.39 -10.50
CA VAL A 117 -5.85 -20.96 -9.09
C VAL A 117 -7.10 -21.43 -8.35
N THR A 118 -6.99 -21.79 -7.08
CA THR A 118 -8.15 -22.02 -6.20
C THR A 118 -8.15 -20.96 -5.11
N VAL A 119 -9.28 -20.34 -4.83
CA VAL A 119 -9.41 -19.38 -3.73
C VAL A 119 -10.31 -19.95 -2.65
N GLU A 120 -9.76 -20.13 -1.45
CA GLU A 120 -10.51 -20.53 -0.26
C GLU A 120 -10.63 -19.34 0.69
N THR A 121 -11.82 -19.17 1.28
CA THR A 121 -12.03 -18.17 2.34
C THR A 121 -12.46 -18.81 3.64
N VAL A 122 -11.95 -18.30 4.75
CA VAL A 122 -12.30 -18.74 6.11
C VAL A 122 -12.55 -17.55 7.04
N PRO A 123 -13.28 -17.71 8.14
CA PRO A 123 -13.34 -16.70 9.19
C PRO A 123 -11.94 -16.32 9.65
N LEU A 124 -11.69 -15.03 9.92
CA LEU A 124 -10.35 -14.53 10.31
C LEU A 124 -9.78 -15.29 11.53
N ALA A 125 -10.65 -15.64 12.49
CA ALA A 125 -10.27 -16.40 13.68
C ALA A 125 -9.77 -17.83 13.39
N ASP A 126 -10.16 -18.40 12.25
CA ASP A 126 -9.77 -19.74 11.82
C ASP A 126 -8.58 -19.70 10.84
N LEU A 127 -8.18 -18.51 10.37
CA LEU A 127 -7.18 -18.32 9.30
C LEU A 127 -5.87 -19.04 9.61
N VAL A 128 -5.27 -18.74 10.77
CA VAL A 128 -3.98 -19.33 11.17
C VAL A 128 -4.04 -20.86 11.23
N GLY A 129 -5.16 -21.42 11.70
CA GLY A 129 -5.37 -22.87 11.79
C GLY A 129 -5.57 -23.56 10.43
N ARG A 130 -5.92 -22.81 9.38
CA ARG A 130 -6.11 -23.32 8.01
C ARG A 130 -4.83 -23.23 7.16
N ILE A 131 -3.82 -22.50 7.61
CA ILE A 131 -2.51 -22.42 6.93
C ILE A 131 -1.76 -23.73 7.14
N ASP A 132 -1.87 -24.63 6.16
CA ASP A 132 -1.20 -25.93 6.12
C ASP A 132 -0.44 -26.12 4.79
N SER A 133 0.07 -27.32 4.55
CA SER A 133 0.87 -27.63 3.35
C SER A 133 0.10 -27.57 2.04
N ASP A 134 -1.22 -27.44 2.08
CA ASP A 134 -2.07 -27.33 0.88
C ASP A 134 -2.32 -25.86 0.50
N VAL A 135 -1.80 -24.89 1.27
CA VAL A 135 -1.91 -23.46 1.00
C VAL A 135 -0.58 -22.94 0.43
N ASP A 136 -0.64 -22.29 -0.72
CA ASP A 136 0.54 -21.72 -1.39
C ASP A 136 0.68 -20.22 -1.15
N VAL A 137 -0.45 -19.51 -0.96
CA VAL A 137 -0.49 -18.06 -0.73
C VAL A 137 -1.56 -17.74 0.30
N VAL A 138 -1.23 -16.89 1.27
CA VAL A 138 -2.20 -16.24 2.15
C VAL A 138 -2.32 -14.78 1.75
N ALA A 139 -3.54 -14.37 1.40
CA ALA A 139 -3.86 -12.99 1.01
C ALA A 139 -4.80 -12.35 2.03
N LEU A 140 -4.35 -11.31 2.74
CA LEU A 140 -5.19 -10.64 3.75
C LEU A 140 -4.94 -9.13 3.89
N SER A 141 -5.92 -8.40 4.39
CA SER A 141 -5.76 -7.03 4.85
C SER A 141 -5.10 -6.97 6.23
N VAL A 142 -4.06 -6.14 6.39
CA VAL A 142 -3.41 -5.89 7.70
C VAL A 142 -4.41 -5.30 8.70
N VAL A 143 -5.26 -4.38 8.21
CA VAL A 143 -6.39 -3.84 8.97
C VAL A 143 -7.64 -3.88 8.10
N GLN A 144 -8.71 -4.48 8.59
CA GLN A 144 -9.95 -4.59 7.83
C GLN A 144 -10.66 -3.23 7.75
N SER A 145 -10.93 -2.75 6.52
CA SER A 145 -11.65 -1.50 6.27
C SER A 145 -13.07 -1.34 6.87
N ALA A 146 -13.83 -2.42 7.01
CA ALA A 146 -15.22 -2.47 7.45
C ALA A 146 -15.36 -2.69 8.96
N THR A 147 -14.48 -3.50 9.56
CA THR A 147 -14.54 -3.85 11.00
C THR A 147 -13.45 -3.15 11.83
N GLY A 148 -12.39 -2.67 11.19
CA GLY A 148 -11.21 -2.13 11.87
C GLY A 148 -10.35 -3.20 12.55
N GLU A 149 -10.67 -4.49 12.41
CA GLU A 149 -9.89 -5.58 12.99
C GLU A 149 -8.46 -5.57 12.45
N VAL A 150 -7.50 -5.67 13.36
CA VAL A 150 -6.06 -5.70 13.05
C VAL A 150 -5.60 -7.15 13.06
N SER A 151 -5.03 -7.61 11.96
CA SER A 151 -4.50 -8.97 11.82
C SER A 151 -3.18 -9.13 12.59
N ASP A 152 -2.98 -10.26 13.26
CA ASP A 152 -1.70 -10.59 13.89
C ASP A 152 -0.69 -11.07 12.84
N LEU A 153 0.02 -10.13 12.22
CA LEU A 153 0.97 -10.44 11.16
C LEU A 153 2.14 -11.32 11.63
N ALA A 154 2.50 -11.25 12.91
CA ALA A 154 3.56 -12.10 13.45
C ALA A 154 3.12 -13.56 13.53
N GLU A 155 1.89 -13.80 14.00
CA GLU A 155 1.30 -15.14 14.04
C GLU A 155 1.07 -15.69 12.62
N VAL A 156 0.50 -14.90 11.72
CA VAL A 156 0.25 -15.32 10.33
C VAL A 156 1.56 -15.57 9.59
N GLY A 157 2.55 -14.67 9.70
CA GLY A 157 3.87 -14.82 9.07
C GLY A 157 4.64 -16.05 9.58
N ALA A 158 4.50 -16.38 10.87
CA ALA A 158 5.06 -17.61 11.41
C ALA A 158 4.39 -18.87 10.81
N ALA A 159 3.07 -18.85 10.68
CA ALA A 159 2.30 -19.95 10.11
C ALA A 159 2.60 -20.15 8.61
N THR A 160 2.65 -19.08 7.81
CA THR A 160 2.97 -19.17 6.37
C THR A 160 4.38 -19.70 6.16
N ARG A 161 5.37 -19.22 6.92
CA ARG A 161 6.74 -19.71 6.88
C ARG A 161 6.85 -21.19 7.24
N GLN A 162 6.07 -21.65 8.22
CA GLN A 162 6.03 -23.07 8.59
C GLN A 162 5.40 -23.94 7.48
N ALA A 163 4.38 -23.45 6.79
CA ALA A 163 3.73 -24.13 5.68
C ALA A 163 4.52 -24.06 4.37
N GLY A 164 5.44 -23.09 4.22
CA GLY A 164 6.10 -22.78 2.95
C GLY A 164 5.23 -21.94 2.00
N ALA A 165 4.19 -21.29 2.53
CA ALA A 165 3.29 -20.42 1.79
C ALA A 165 3.83 -18.99 1.72
N LEU A 166 3.44 -18.24 0.68
CA LEU A 166 3.70 -16.80 0.57
C LEU A 166 2.68 -16.00 1.37
N LEU A 167 3.10 -14.92 2.02
CA LEU A 167 2.24 -13.95 2.67
C LEU A 167 2.15 -12.64 1.87
N ALA A 168 1.00 -12.40 1.24
CA ALA A 168 0.70 -11.18 0.50
C ALA A 168 -0.34 -10.33 1.25
N VAL A 169 0.05 -9.13 1.70
CA VAL A 169 -0.81 -8.29 2.55
C VAL A 169 -1.26 -7.01 1.87
N ASP A 170 -2.53 -6.63 2.07
CA ASP A 170 -3.05 -5.29 1.77
C ASP A 170 -2.93 -4.43 3.04
N ALA A 171 -2.02 -3.47 3.02
CA ALA A 171 -1.75 -2.55 4.11
C ALA A 171 -2.43 -1.19 3.93
N THR A 172 -3.36 -1.03 2.98
CA THR A 172 -4.09 0.22 2.67
C THR A 172 -4.71 0.91 3.87
N GLN A 173 -5.22 0.15 4.84
CA GLN A 173 -5.82 0.68 6.07
C GLN A 173 -4.86 0.71 7.27
N ALA A 174 -3.60 0.33 7.08
CA ALA A 174 -2.59 0.22 8.13
C ALA A 174 -1.49 1.28 7.99
N VAL A 175 -0.88 1.37 6.80
CA VAL A 175 0.30 2.23 6.57
C VAL A 175 0.01 3.70 6.89
N GLY A 176 0.88 4.29 7.71
CA GLY A 176 0.82 5.69 8.11
C GLY A 176 0.33 5.92 9.55
N TRP A 177 -0.41 4.97 10.14
CA TRP A 177 -0.78 5.05 11.56
C TRP A 177 -0.49 3.78 12.34
N LEU A 178 -0.47 2.60 11.71
CA LEU A 178 -0.05 1.35 12.34
C LEU A 178 1.41 1.05 11.92
N PRO A 179 2.33 0.77 12.85
CA PRO A 179 3.65 0.26 12.50
C PRO A 179 3.52 -1.06 11.75
N VAL A 180 4.07 -1.12 10.53
CA VAL A 180 4.10 -2.31 9.68
C VAL A 180 5.54 -2.49 9.22
N ASP A 181 6.05 -3.72 9.30
CA ASP A 181 7.41 -4.07 8.89
C ASP A 181 7.35 -5.20 7.86
N VAL A 182 8.21 -5.14 6.84
CA VAL A 182 8.23 -6.14 5.76
C VAL A 182 8.93 -7.45 6.13
N ALA A 183 9.61 -7.54 7.28
CA ALA A 183 10.39 -8.73 7.67
C ALA A 183 9.59 -10.03 7.72
N ASP A 184 8.28 -9.94 7.94
CA ASP A 184 7.39 -11.10 8.03
C ASP A 184 6.45 -11.26 6.83
N VAL A 185 6.59 -10.46 5.77
CA VAL A 185 5.71 -10.51 4.59
C VAL A 185 6.51 -10.66 3.29
N ASP A 186 5.93 -11.38 2.33
CA ASP A 186 6.53 -11.62 1.02
C ASP A 186 6.15 -10.53 0.01
N VAL A 187 4.92 -10.03 0.12
CA VAL A 187 4.40 -8.92 -0.67
C VAL A 187 3.56 -8.01 0.22
N LEU A 188 3.75 -6.69 0.14
CA LEU A 188 2.91 -5.70 0.80
C LEU A 188 2.41 -4.68 -0.21
N ILE A 189 1.10 -4.46 -0.28
CA ILE A 189 0.49 -3.49 -1.20
C ILE A 189 -0.28 -2.45 -0.41
N GLY A 190 -0.23 -1.19 -0.83
CA GLY A 190 -1.01 -0.13 -0.19
C GLY A 190 -1.24 1.07 -1.09
N THR A 191 -2.43 1.67 -1.01
CA THR A 191 -2.69 2.96 -1.66
C THR A 191 -2.45 4.13 -0.70
N ALA A 192 -2.05 5.29 -1.24
CA ALA A 192 -1.65 6.41 -0.41
C ALA A 192 -2.79 7.40 -0.07
N TYR A 193 -3.96 7.30 -0.72
CA TYR A 193 -5.00 8.33 -0.57
C TYR A 193 -5.80 8.28 0.73
N LYS A 194 -5.51 7.33 1.62
CA LYS A 194 -6.19 7.16 2.90
C LYS A 194 -5.32 7.72 4.03
N TRP A 195 -4.72 6.86 4.83
CA TRP A 195 -3.93 7.22 6.01
C TRP A 195 -2.60 7.90 5.68
N LEU A 196 -2.11 7.77 4.45
CA LEU A 196 -0.96 8.52 3.93
C LEU A 196 -1.35 9.89 3.34
N CYS A 197 -2.63 10.30 3.47
CA CYS A 197 -3.11 11.66 3.18
C CYS A 197 -2.75 12.21 1.79
N SER A 198 -2.61 11.32 0.80
CA SER A 198 -2.16 11.66 -0.54
C SER A 198 -3.33 11.85 -1.54
N PRO A 199 -3.11 12.45 -2.71
CA PRO A 199 -4.09 12.41 -3.80
C PRO A 199 -4.40 10.98 -4.25
N ARG A 200 -5.59 10.75 -4.83
CA ARG A 200 -5.90 9.50 -5.52
C ARG A 200 -5.01 9.31 -6.74
N GLY A 201 -4.63 8.06 -7.02
CA GLY A 201 -3.80 7.69 -8.17
C GLY A 201 -2.38 7.27 -7.83
N THR A 202 -2.08 7.03 -6.55
CA THR A 202 -0.80 6.50 -6.08
C THR A 202 -0.99 5.27 -5.19
N ALA A 203 -0.19 4.24 -5.47
CA ALA A 203 -0.11 3.01 -4.73
C ALA A 203 1.32 2.45 -4.82
N PHE A 204 1.67 1.64 -3.84
CA PHE A 204 2.98 1.02 -3.70
C PHE A 204 2.83 -0.49 -3.56
N ILE A 205 3.84 -1.21 -4.01
CA ILE A 205 4.02 -2.64 -3.77
C ILE A 205 5.44 -2.87 -3.29
N TYR A 206 5.62 -3.52 -2.15
CA TYR A 206 6.88 -4.16 -1.79
C TYR A 206 6.83 -5.61 -2.28
N VAL A 207 7.94 -6.09 -2.84
CA VAL A 207 8.13 -7.48 -3.23
C VAL A 207 9.48 -7.94 -2.70
N ALA A 208 9.48 -8.99 -1.87
CA ALA A 208 10.71 -9.59 -1.37
C ALA A 208 11.70 -9.90 -2.52
N PRO A 209 13.01 -9.59 -2.39
CA PRO A 209 14.00 -9.72 -3.46
C PRO A 209 13.94 -11.06 -4.21
N GLU A 210 13.79 -12.17 -3.48
CA GLU A 210 13.74 -13.53 -4.01
C GLU A 210 12.47 -13.85 -4.85
N LEU A 211 11.44 -13.01 -4.77
CA LEU A 211 10.19 -13.17 -5.51
C LEU A 211 10.11 -12.30 -6.76
N GLN A 212 10.96 -11.28 -6.90
CA GLN A 212 10.87 -10.31 -7.99
C GLN A 212 11.05 -10.93 -9.38
N ASP A 213 11.86 -11.98 -9.51
CA ASP A 213 12.03 -12.72 -10.77
C ASP A 213 10.88 -13.71 -11.06
N ARG A 214 10.05 -14.02 -10.07
CA ARG A 214 8.87 -14.90 -10.20
C ARG A 214 7.63 -14.14 -10.63
N ILE A 215 7.60 -12.82 -10.47
CA ILE A 215 6.46 -11.97 -10.84
C ILE A 215 6.64 -11.47 -12.27
N THR A 216 5.64 -11.70 -13.11
CA THR A 216 5.58 -11.19 -14.48
C THR A 216 5.16 -9.71 -14.47
N PRO A 217 5.97 -8.79 -15.03
CA PRO A 217 5.62 -7.38 -15.14
C PRO A 217 4.53 -7.10 -16.20
N LEU A 218 3.27 -7.46 -15.91
CA LEU A 218 2.16 -7.44 -16.88
C LEU A 218 1.91 -6.08 -17.56
N GLY A 219 2.23 -4.99 -16.87
CA GLY A 219 2.04 -3.62 -17.35
C GLY A 219 3.33 -2.92 -17.79
N ALA A 220 4.45 -3.63 -17.93
CA ALA A 220 5.75 -3.01 -18.20
C ALA A 220 5.70 -2.02 -19.37
N SER A 221 6.04 -0.78 -19.08
CA SER A 221 6.11 0.33 -20.02
C SER A 221 7.53 0.87 -20.10
N TRP A 222 7.77 1.90 -20.92
CA TRP A 222 9.08 2.59 -20.98
C TRP A 222 9.61 3.01 -19.60
N TYR A 223 8.73 3.28 -18.63
CA TYR A 223 9.08 3.68 -17.27
C TYR A 223 9.64 2.53 -16.41
N ALA A 224 9.27 1.28 -16.74
CA ALA A 224 9.80 0.07 -16.10
C ALA A 224 11.20 -0.33 -16.65
N GLY A 225 11.70 0.41 -17.64
CA GLY A 225 13.03 0.18 -18.21
C GLY A 225 14.14 0.50 -17.23
N GLU A 226 15.26 -0.22 -17.37
CA GLU A 226 16.51 0.03 -16.63
C GLU A 226 16.92 1.49 -16.79
N ASP A 227 16.99 1.95 -18.05
CA ASP A 227 17.09 3.37 -18.39
C ASP A 227 15.79 3.84 -19.05
N VAL A 228 15.10 4.74 -18.36
CA VAL A 228 13.76 5.22 -18.72
C VAL A 228 13.75 5.89 -20.10
N HIS A 229 14.75 6.72 -20.41
CA HIS A 229 14.76 7.55 -21.63
C HIS A 229 15.12 6.76 -22.89
N SER A 230 15.97 5.74 -22.78
CA SER A 230 16.30 4.83 -23.88
C SER A 230 15.22 3.78 -24.13
N SER A 231 14.30 3.58 -23.18
CA SER A 231 13.21 2.58 -23.27
C SER A 231 11.95 3.08 -23.98
N TYR A 232 11.98 4.25 -24.64
CA TYR A 232 10.79 4.82 -25.29
C TYR A 232 10.34 4.04 -26.53
N TYR A 233 11.29 3.44 -27.25
CA TYR A 233 11.04 2.81 -28.55
C TYR A 233 11.89 1.56 -28.72
N GLY A 234 11.32 0.52 -29.33
CA GLY A 234 12.04 -0.71 -29.64
C GLY A 234 11.24 -1.95 -29.28
N ARG A 235 11.73 -3.11 -29.71
CA ARG A 235 11.19 -4.42 -29.35
C ARG A 235 11.94 -5.05 -28.17
N GLU A 236 13.22 -4.72 -28.02
CA GLU A 236 14.03 -5.25 -26.93
C GLU A 236 13.57 -4.67 -25.60
N MET A 237 13.34 -5.56 -24.64
CA MET A 237 12.81 -5.21 -23.32
C MET A 237 13.93 -5.35 -22.28
N HIS A 238 14.48 -4.20 -21.88
CA HIS A 238 15.52 -4.09 -20.85
C HIS A 238 14.89 -3.51 -19.59
N LEU A 239 14.26 -4.37 -18.79
CA LEU A 239 13.58 -3.96 -17.56
C LEU A 239 14.59 -3.61 -16.46
N ALA A 240 14.15 -2.74 -15.55
CA ALA A 240 14.93 -2.39 -14.38
C ALA A 240 15.27 -3.61 -13.51
N ALA A 241 16.42 -3.53 -12.85
CA ALA A 241 16.66 -4.31 -11.64
C ALA A 241 15.65 -3.94 -10.54
N GLY A 242 15.43 -4.86 -9.60
CA GLY A 242 14.54 -4.59 -8.47
C GLY A 242 13.06 -4.54 -8.84
N ALA A 243 12.26 -3.99 -7.92
CA ALA A 243 10.82 -3.80 -8.06
C ALA A 243 10.43 -2.67 -9.02
N ARG A 244 11.37 -1.80 -9.44
CA ARG A 244 11.12 -0.79 -10.50
C ARG A 244 10.64 -1.39 -11.81
N ARG A 245 10.92 -2.67 -12.09
CA ARG A 245 10.37 -3.37 -13.26
C ARG A 245 8.85 -3.48 -13.27
N PHE A 246 8.20 -3.30 -12.11
CA PHE A 246 6.75 -3.31 -11.96
C PHE A 246 6.14 -1.90 -12.12
N ASP A 247 6.96 -0.86 -12.23
CA ASP A 247 6.50 0.50 -12.30
C ASP A 247 5.68 0.78 -13.56
N LEU A 248 4.67 1.62 -13.40
CA LEU A 248 3.99 2.26 -14.52
C LEU A 248 4.42 3.72 -14.64
N SER A 249 4.30 4.25 -15.86
CA SER A 249 4.37 5.70 -16.08
C SER A 249 3.47 6.40 -15.05
N PRO A 250 4.02 7.24 -14.15
CA PRO A 250 3.28 7.76 -13.02
C PRO A 250 2.11 8.66 -13.44
N ALA A 251 1.03 8.68 -12.65
CA ALA A 251 0.06 9.77 -12.67
C ALA A 251 0.69 11.02 -12.00
N TRP A 252 1.65 11.67 -12.67
CA TRP A 252 2.60 12.62 -12.06
C TRP A 252 2.00 13.65 -11.10
N GLN A 253 0.83 14.23 -11.41
CA GLN A 253 0.21 15.22 -10.52
C GLN A 253 -0.14 14.63 -9.15
N ALA A 254 -0.56 13.37 -9.10
CA ALA A 254 -0.86 12.70 -7.84
C ALA A 254 0.43 12.50 -7.00
N TRP A 255 1.56 12.23 -7.65
CA TRP A 255 2.84 12.03 -7.00
C TRP A 255 3.42 13.30 -6.37
N LEU A 256 3.19 14.46 -7.00
CA LEU A 256 3.56 15.78 -6.46
C LEU A 256 2.90 16.08 -5.11
N GLY A 257 1.68 15.60 -4.88
CA GLY A 257 1.05 15.67 -3.56
C GLY A 257 1.42 14.50 -2.64
N THR A 258 1.78 13.35 -3.21
CA THR A 258 2.07 12.12 -2.44
C THR A 258 3.39 12.22 -1.70
N ALA A 259 4.48 12.63 -2.37
CA ALA A 259 5.80 12.73 -1.74
C ALA A 259 5.81 13.57 -0.46
N PRO A 260 5.42 14.86 -0.49
CA PRO A 260 5.39 15.69 0.72
C PRO A 260 4.38 15.20 1.78
N ALA A 261 3.32 14.48 1.41
CA ALA A 261 2.38 13.92 2.37
C ALA A 261 3.01 12.76 3.16
N ILE A 262 3.66 11.82 2.48
CA ILE A 262 4.32 10.67 3.13
C ILE A 262 5.56 11.13 3.91
N GLU A 263 6.33 12.09 3.38
CA GLU A 263 7.46 12.70 4.08
C GLU A 263 7.03 13.32 5.41
N LEU A 264 5.88 14.01 5.46
CA LEU A 264 5.33 14.55 6.72
C LEU A 264 5.00 13.43 7.72
N ILE A 265 4.38 12.34 7.27
CA ILE A 265 4.07 11.19 8.12
C ILE A 265 5.36 10.58 8.69
N ALA A 266 6.38 10.40 7.85
CA ALA A 266 7.69 9.90 8.26
C ALA A 266 8.38 10.84 9.27
N ASP A 267 8.31 12.15 9.06
CA ASP A 267 8.88 13.16 9.94
C ASP A 267 8.24 13.19 11.33
N VAL A 268 6.93 12.93 11.42
CA VAL A 268 6.20 12.82 12.70
C VAL A 268 6.52 11.51 13.41
N GLY A 269 6.65 10.43 12.65
CA GLY A 269 6.87 9.07 13.14
C GLY A 269 5.57 8.31 13.37
N VAL A 270 5.48 7.10 12.85
CA VAL A 270 4.27 6.27 12.86
C VAL A 270 3.88 5.87 14.28
N GLU A 271 4.85 5.67 15.19
CA GLU A 271 4.57 5.30 16.58
C GLU A 271 3.83 6.41 17.35
N ALA A 272 4.19 7.67 17.08
CA ALA A 272 3.52 8.82 17.66
C ALA A 272 2.09 8.97 17.12
N ILE A 273 1.91 8.76 15.81
CA ILE A 273 0.60 8.77 15.15
C ILE A 273 -0.27 7.63 15.69
N HIS A 274 0.27 6.41 15.77
CA HIS A 274 -0.39 5.23 16.31
C HIS A 274 -0.97 5.49 17.71
N ALA A 275 -0.11 5.94 18.63
CA ALA A 275 -0.51 6.18 20.01
C ALA A 275 -1.61 7.26 20.10
N TYR A 276 -1.53 8.29 19.27
CA TYR A 276 -2.51 9.36 19.23
C TYR A 276 -3.86 8.91 18.65
N ASP A 277 -3.85 8.26 17.50
CA ASP A 277 -5.05 7.85 16.78
C ASP A 277 -5.83 6.78 17.54
N VAL A 278 -5.14 5.77 18.09
CA VAL A 278 -5.76 4.72 18.92
C VAL A 278 -6.34 5.32 20.22
N ALA A 279 -5.68 6.30 20.83
CA ALA A 279 -6.23 6.99 22.00
C ALA A 279 -7.50 7.78 21.67
N LEU A 280 -7.56 8.47 20.52
CA LEU A 280 -8.76 9.16 20.06
C LEU A 280 -9.89 8.19 19.74
N ALA A 281 -9.60 7.10 19.02
CA ALA A 281 -10.56 6.05 18.68
C ALA A 281 -11.15 5.45 19.96
N ASN A 282 -10.32 5.09 20.94
CA ASN A 282 -10.79 4.54 22.21
C ASN A 282 -11.59 5.53 23.05
N ARG A 283 -11.24 6.82 23.05
CA ARG A 283 -12.08 7.85 23.68
C ARG A 283 -13.46 7.94 23.03
N PHE A 284 -13.53 7.83 21.71
CA PHE A 284 -14.81 7.82 20.98
C PHE A 284 -15.63 6.55 21.30
N ARG A 285 -14.98 5.39 21.31
CA ARG A 285 -15.59 4.09 21.68
C ARG A 285 -16.14 4.08 23.10
N GLU A 286 -15.40 4.62 24.07
CA GLU A 286 -15.86 4.79 25.46
C GLU A 286 -17.14 5.63 25.52
N GLY A 287 -17.21 6.73 24.77
CA GLY A 287 -18.41 7.57 24.68
C GLY A 287 -19.64 6.85 24.09
N LEU A 288 -19.43 5.78 23.32
CA LEU A 288 -20.48 4.93 22.76
C LEU A 288 -20.77 3.67 23.59
N GLY A 289 -20.01 3.42 24.67
CA GLY A 289 -20.11 2.19 25.47
C GLY A 289 -19.54 0.95 24.78
N LEU A 290 -18.59 1.12 23.87
CA LEU A 290 -17.88 0.04 23.18
C LEU A 290 -16.57 -0.30 23.92
N GLU A 291 -16.18 -1.58 23.89
CA GLU A 291 -14.87 -2.04 24.40
C GLU A 291 -13.72 -1.37 23.63
N PRO A 292 -12.56 -1.10 24.27
CA PRO A 292 -11.40 -0.55 23.58
C PRO A 292 -10.87 -1.50 22.49
N SER A 293 -10.22 -0.94 21.47
CA SER A 293 -9.54 -1.68 20.40
C SER A 293 -8.11 -1.15 20.18
N ASN A 294 -7.34 -1.89 19.39
CA ASN A 294 -6.00 -1.49 18.92
C ASN A 294 -6.05 -0.84 17.52
N SER A 295 -7.19 -0.27 17.13
CA SER A 295 -7.42 0.26 15.78
C SER A 295 -7.83 1.72 15.78
N ALA A 296 -7.29 2.49 14.82
CA ALA A 296 -7.76 3.84 14.53
C ALA A 296 -9.12 3.86 13.81
N ILE A 297 -9.58 2.72 13.30
CA ILE A 297 -10.89 2.58 12.68
C ILE A 297 -11.93 2.19 13.74
N VAL A 298 -13.01 2.96 13.82
CA VAL A 298 -14.17 2.63 14.64
C VAL A 298 -15.36 2.34 13.74
N SER A 299 -15.76 1.09 13.67
CA SER A 299 -17.05 0.66 13.11
C SER A 299 -18.06 0.42 14.24
N THR A 300 -19.29 0.86 14.03
CA THR A 300 -20.43 0.71 14.97
C THR A 300 -21.49 -0.23 14.42
#